data_AF-A0A2M6XE54-F1
#
_entry.id   AF-A0A2M6XE54-F1
#
_cell.length_a   1.000
_cell.length_b   1.000
_cell.length_c   1.000
_cell.angle_alpha   90.00
_cell.angle_beta   90.00
_cell.angle_gamma   90.00
#
_symmetry.space_group_name_H-M   'P 1'
#
loop_
_entity.id
_entity.type
_entity.pdbx_description
1 polymer ?
#
loop_
_entity_poly.entity_id
_entity_poly.type
_entity_poly.pdbx_seq_one_letter_code
_entity_poly.pdbx_strand_id
1 'polypeptide(L)'
;MDDKNFKKLLDESLKPIKIDIHSLKTDVGTLKTDVGTLKTDVGTLKTDVGTLKTDVGTLKTDVGTLKTTVSSLQTGLAQTNKEIKLIKKTQDQVVKDLGQLKPAVAYIETTVKGYADMYKINNDNMKKLEKRTEKLEQKAKIEPSPELILVGVQ
;
A
#
# COMPACT_ATOMS: atom_id res chain seq x y z
N MET A 1 -73.36 8.64 82.63
CA MET A 1 -73.15 9.12 81.24
C MET A 1 -74.29 8.53 80.43
N ASP A 2 -75.01 9.33 79.65
CA ASP A 2 -76.02 8.76 78.73
C ASP A 2 -75.33 8.12 77.52
N ASP A 3 -76.00 7.19 76.83
CA ASP A 3 -75.46 6.48 75.66
C ASP A 3 -75.01 7.44 74.55
N LYS A 4 -75.68 8.60 74.44
CA LYS A 4 -75.37 9.63 73.45
C LYS A 4 -74.00 10.27 73.70
N ASN A 5 -73.65 10.58 74.95
CA ASN A 5 -72.34 11.13 75.28
C ASN A 5 -71.24 10.08 75.09
N PHE A 6 -71.49 8.80 75.41
CA PHE A 6 -70.49 7.75 75.22
C PHE A 6 -70.15 7.55 73.74
N LYS A 7 -71.18 7.48 72.89
CA LYS A 7 -71.00 7.39 71.43
C LYS A 7 -70.20 8.57 70.87
N LYS A 8 -70.48 9.80 71.33
CA LYS A 8 -69.75 11.00 70.91
C LYS A 8 -68.26 10.94 71.26
N LEU A 9 -67.93 10.56 72.50
CA LEU A 9 -66.54 10.45 72.96
C LEU A 9 -65.77 9.35 72.22
N LEU A 10 -66.44 8.24 71.91
CA LEU A 10 -65.89 7.16 71.08
C LEU A 10 -65.64 7.63 69.64
N ASP A 11 -66.59 8.32 69.01
CA ASP A 11 -66.42 8.87 67.66
C ASP A 11 -65.28 9.89 67.60
N GLU A 12 -65.16 10.76 68.62
CA GLU A 12 -64.07 11.74 68.73
C GLU A 12 -62.70 11.07 68.91
N SER A 13 -62.62 10.01 69.71
CA SER A 13 -61.38 9.25 69.93
C SER A 13 -60.96 8.43 68.71
N LEU A 14 -61.91 7.95 67.90
CA LEU A 14 -61.64 7.14 66.69
C LEU A 14 -61.34 7.98 65.44
N LYS A 15 -61.75 9.25 65.40
CA LYS A 15 -61.45 10.17 64.27
C LYS A 15 -59.97 10.20 63.87
N PRO A 16 -59.00 10.45 64.78
CA PRO A 16 -57.59 10.51 64.40
C PRO A 16 -57.09 9.17 63.84
N ILE A 17 -57.48 8.04 64.44
CA ILE A 17 -57.14 6.69 63.96
C ILE A 17 -57.66 6.46 62.53
N LYS A 18 -58.90 6.90 62.23
CA LYS A 18 -59.44 6.82 60.87
C LYS A 18 -58.58 7.64 59.90
N ILE A 19 -58.18 8.86 60.28
CA ILE A 19 -57.34 9.72 59.43
C ILE A 19 -56.00 9.03 59.16
N ASP A 20 -55.32 8.52 60.19
CA ASP A 20 -54.03 7.85 60.07
C ASP A 20 -54.12 6.60 59.16
N ILE A 21 -55.18 5.81 59.29
CA ILE A 21 -55.43 4.65 58.40
C ILE A 21 -55.59 5.09 56.94
N HIS A 22 -56.30 6.21 56.69
CA HIS A 22 -56.44 6.73 55.33
C HIS A 22 -55.10 7.26 54.78
N SER A 23 -54.29 7.92 55.62
CA SER A 23 -52.95 8.36 55.24
C SER A 23 -52.05 7.17 54.88
N LEU A 24 -51.99 6.15 55.76
CA LEU A 24 -51.19 4.95 55.54
C LEU A 24 -51.61 4.22 54.26
N LYS A 25 -52.91 4.18 53.97
CA LYS A 25 -53.42 3.57 52.72
C LYS A 25 -52.92 4.33 51.48
N THR A 26 -52.86 5.66 51.55
CA THR A 26 -52.29 6.50 50.49
C THR A 26 -50.80 6.24 50.33
N ASP A 27 -50.03 6.24 51.43
CA ASP A 27 -48.58 6.01 51.42
C ASP A 27 -48.23 4.63 50.84
N VAL A 28 -48.97 3.58 51.24
CA VAL A 28 -48.84 2.23 50.67
C VAL A 28 -49.19 2.21 49.19
N GLY A 29 -50.16 3.02 48.75
CA GLY A 29 -50.49 3.20 47.33
C GLY A 29 -49.33 3.78 46.54
N THR A 30 -48.74 4.87 47.04
CA THR A 30 -47.55 5.52 46.46
C THR A 30 -46.37 4.55 46.39
N LEU A 31 -46.06 3.86 47.48
CA LEU A 31 -44.96 2.89 47.52
C LEU A 31 -45.12 1.75 46.51
N LYS A 32 -46.36 1.28 46.28
CA LYS A 32 -46.63 0.27 45.25
C LYS A 32 -46.33 0.78 43.85
N THR A 33 -46.69 2.04 43.57
CA THR A 33 -46.38 2.69 42.30
C THR A 33 -44.87 2.83 42.11
N ASP A 34 -44.16 3.32 43.12
CA ASP A 34 -42.70 3.50 43.08
C ASP A 34 -41.98 2.16 42.86
N VAL A 35 -42.41 1.10 43.55
CA VAL A 35 -41.88 -0.26 43.33
C VAL A 35 -42.18 -0.77 41.92
N GLY A 36 -43.34 -0.41 41.36
CA GLY A 36 -43.68 -0.71 39.97
C GLY A 36 -42.73 -0.03 38.98
N THR A 37 -42.48 1.26 39.15
CA THR A 37 -41.51 2.03 38.36
C THR A 37 -40.11 1.44 38.45
N LEU A 38 -39.63 1.16 39.67
CA LEU A 38 -38.30 0.58 39.89
C LEU A 38 -38.13 -0.77 39.19
N LYS A 39 -39.17 -1.61 39.16
CA LYS A 39 -39.13 -2.89 38.43
C LYS A 39 -38.97 -2.68 36.93
N THR A 40 -39.66 -1.69 36.36
CA THR A 40 -39.53 -1.32 34.94
C THR A 40 -38.12 -0.82 34.65
N ASP A 41 -37.59 0.09 35.47
CA ASP A 41 -36.24 0.65 35.28
C ASP A 41 -35.16 -0.44 35.35
N VAL A 42 -35.27 -1.37 36.31
CA VAL A 42 -34.38 -2.53 36.42
C VAL A 42 -34.51 -3.45 35.20
N GLY A 43 -35.71 -3.59 34.63
CA GLY A 43 -35.95 -4.32 33.38
C GLY A 43 -35.21 -3.68 32.21
N THR A 44 -35.34 -2.37 32.03
CA THR A 44 -34.62 -1.59 31.00
C THR A 44 -33.12 -1.72 31.16
N LEU A 45 -32.59 -1.53 32.37
CA LEU A 45 -31.16 -1.65 32.64
C LEU A 45 -30.59 -3.04 32.30
N LYS A 46 -31.36 -4.12 32.55
CA LYS A 46 -30.95 -5.47 32.16
C LYS A 46 -30.85 -5.62 30.64
N THR A 47 -31.78 -5.04 29.90
CA THR A 47 -31.76 -5.03 28.43
C THR A 47 -30.55 -4.26 27.93
N ASP A 48 -30.30 -3.05 28.44
CA ASP A 48 -29.17 -2.22 28.04
C ASP A 48 -27.82 -2.91 28.31
N VAL A 49 -27.68 -3.56 29.47
CA VAL A 49 -26.49 -4.37 29.80
C VAL A 49 -26.35 -5.57 28.85
N GLY A 50 -27.45 -6.17 28.41
CA GLY A 50 -27.46 -7.23 27.41
C GLY A 50 -26.92 -6.75 26.05
N THR A 51 -27.42 -5.61 25.58
CA THR A 51 -26.94 -4.96 24.34
C THR A 51 -25.46 -4.62 24.43
N LEU A 52 -25.02 -3.99 25.52
CA LEU A 52 -23.62 -3.63 25.72
C LEU A 52 -22.68 -4.85 25.69
N LYS A 53 -23.10 -5.99 26.25
CA LYS A 53 -22.32 -7.23 26.18
C LYS A 53 -22.15 -7.72 24.75
N THR A 54 -23.21 -7.63 23.94
CA THR A 54 -23.16 -7.99 22.52
C THR A 54 -22.21 -7.06 21.75
N ASP A 55 -22.33 -5.75 21.95
CA ASP A 55 -21.49 -4.76 21.29
C ASP A 55 -20.00 -4.94 21.63
N VAL A 56 -19.69 -5.21 22.90
CA VAL A 56 -18.31 -5.53 23.33
C VAL A 56 -17.81 -6.83 22.69
N GLY A 57 -18.68 -7.83 22.51
CA GLY A 57 -18.35 -9.07 21.81
C GLY A 57 -18.01 -8.85 20.34
N THR A 58 -18.79 -8.03 19.65
CA THR A 58 -18.54 -7.61 18.26
C THR A 58 -17.21 -6.86 18.16
N LEU A 59 -17.00 -5.86 19.02
CA LEU A 59 -15.76 -5.06 19.02
C LEU A 59 -14.52 -5.94 19.24
N LYS A 60 -14.59 -6.95 20.11
CA LYS A 60 -13.49 -7.90 20.34
C LYS A 60 -13.16 -8.70 19.08
N THR A 61 -14.18 -9.10 18.32
CA THR A 61 -14.02 -9.81 17.05
C THR A 61 -13.37 -8.90 16.00
N ASP A 62 -13.85 -7.67 15.88
CA ASP A 62 -13.32 -6.69 14.92
C ASP A 62 -11.84 -6.38 15.19
N VAL A 63 -11.49 -6.18 16.47
CA VAL A 63 -10.09 -5.97 16.89
C VAL A 63 -9.22 -7.20 16.55
N GLY A 64 -9.74 -8.42 16.72
CA GLY A 64 -9.04 -9.64 16.33
C GLY A 64 -8.77 -9.72 14.83
N THR A 65 -9.77 -9.37 14.02
CA THR A 65 -9.63 -9.27 12.55
C THR A 65 -8.61 -8.22 12.16
N LEU A 66 -8.67 -7.02 12.76
CA LEU A 66 -7.74 -5.94 12.49
C LEU A 66 -6.29 -6.34 12.80
N LYS A 67 -6.05 -7.02 13.93
CA LYS A 67 -4.72 -7.53 14.30
C LYS A 67 -4.18 -8.50 13.25
N THR A 68 -5.04 -9.36 12.71
CA THR A 68 -4.67 -10.33 11.66
C THR A 68 -4.31 -9.61 10.37
N THR A 69 -5.14 -8.66 9.93
CA THR A 69 -4.87 -7.85 8.73
C THR A 69 -3.55 -7.09 8.86
N VAL A 70 -3.29 -6.44 10.00
CA VAL A 70 -2.04 -5.72 10.26
C VAL A 70 -0.83 -6.66 10.17
N SER A 71 -0.92 -7.87 10.74
CA SER A 71 0.17 -8.86 10.69
C SER A 71 0.46 -9.33 9.25
N SER A 72 -0.59 -9.54 8.45
CA SER A 72 -0.46 -9.87 7.03
C SER A 72 0.19 -8.73 6.24
N LEU A 73 -0.20 -7.48 6.49
CA LEU A 73 0.40 -6.30 5.87
C LEU A 73 1.88 -6.15 6.23
N GLN A 74 2.25 -6.39 7.50
CA GLN A 74 3.65 -6.38 7.94
C GLN A 74 4.49 -7.44 7.22
N THR A 75 3.92 -8.64 7.04
CA THR A 75 4.57 -9.73 6.30
C THR A 75 4.76 -9.37 4.83
N GLY A 76 3.72 -8.82 4.18
CA GLY A 76 3.79 -8.33 2.80
C GLY A 76 4.85 -7.25 2.62
N LEU A 77 4.90 -6.27 3.52
CA LEU A 77 5.91 -5.21 3.50
C LEU A 77 7.33 -5.75 3.65
N ALA A 78 7.54 -6.74 4.53
CA ALA A 78 8.83 -7.39 4.70
C ALA A 78 9.28 -8.12 3.41
N GLN A 79 8.35 -8.76 2.70
CA GLN A 79 8.62 -9.43 1.43
C GLN A 79 8.97 -8.41 0.33
N THR A 80 8.17 -7.36 0.16
CA THR A 80 8.46 -6.28 -0.80
C THR A 80 9.83 -5.65 -0.53
N ASN A 81 10.21 -5.43 0.73
CA ASN A 81 11.52 -4.91 1.08
C ASN A 81 12.68 -5.85 0.69
N LYS A 82 12.49 -7.16 0.75
CA LYS A 82 13.49 -8.14 0.26
C LYS A 82 13.64 -8.06 -1.25
N GLU A 83 12.53 -7.99 -1.97
CA GLU A 83 12.52 -7.88 -3.43
C GLU A 83 13.20 -6.59 -3.90
N ILE A 84 12.92 -5.45 -3.27
CA ILE A 84 13.59 -4.17 -3.56
C ILE A 84 15.11 -4.28 -3.36
N LYS A 85 15.59 -4.97 -2.31
CA LYS A 85 17.03 -5.17 -2.09
C LYS A 85 17.67 -6.02 -3.19
N LEU A 86 16.98 -7.05 -3.66
CA LEU A 86 17.46 -7.87 -4.78
C LEU A 86 17.51 -7.07 -6.08
N ILE A 87 16.46 -6.30 -6.37
CA ILE A 87 16.41 -5.41 -7.55
C ILE A 87 17.57 -4.42 -7.53
N LYS A 88 17.83 -3.78 -6.39
CA LYS A 88 18.98 -2.86 -6.24
C LYS A 88 20.31 -3.55 -6.52
N LYS A 89 20.52 -4.75 -5.97
CA LYS A 89 21.76 -5.52 -6.23
C LYS A 89 21.92 -5.85 -7.71
N THR A 90 20.84 -6.24 -8.39
CA THR A 90 20.86 -6.48 -9.84
C THR A 90 21.14 -5.19 -10.62
N GLN A 91 20.52 -4.08 -10.23
CA GLN A 91 20.75 -2.77 -10.83
C GLN A 91 22.22 -2.33 -10.72
N ASP A 92 22.82 -2.48 -9.54
CA ASP A 92 24.22 -2.17 -9.30
C ASP A 92 25.16 -3.01 -10.19
N GLN A 93 24.83 -4.30 -10.34
CA GLN A 93 25.59 -5.19 -11.22
C GLN A 93 25.47 -4.78 -12.69
N VAL A 94 24.27 -4.47 -13.18
CA VAL A 94 24.06 -4.00 -14.55
C VAL A 94 24.83 -2.71 -14.82
N VAL A 95 24.84 -1.76 -13.88
CA VAL A 95 25.61 -0.51 -14.00
C VAL A 95 27.11 -0.81 -14.09
N LYS A 96 27.61 -1.75 -13.29
CA LYS A 96 29.01 -2.18 -13.35
C LYS A 96 29.36 -2.81 -14.69
N ASP A 97 28.53 -3.71 -15.19
CA ASP A 97 28.74 -4.41 -16.46
C ASP A 97 28.75 -3.42 -17.63
N LEU A 98 27.81 -2.45 -17.64
CA LEU A 98 27.80 -1.35 -18.60
C LEU A 98 29.08 -0.51 -18.53
N GLY A 99 29.59 -0.25 -17.32
CA GLY A 99 30.86 0.45 -17.12
C GLY A 99 32.05 -0.29 -17.75
N GLN A 100 32.06 -1.63 -17.69
CA GLN A 100 33.10 -2.47 -18.27
C GLN A 100 33.05 -2.56 -19.80
N LEU A 101 31.86 -2.39 -20.41
CA LEU A 101 31.72 -2.41 -21.87
C LEU A 101 32.22 -1.14 -22.55
N LYS A 102 32.19 0.02 -21.88
CA LYS A 102 32.66 1.31 -22.42
C LYS A 102 34.08 1.26 -23.03
N PRO A 103 35.12 0.75 -22.33
CA PRO A 103 36.46 0.67 -22.92
C PRO A 103 36.54 -0.27 -24.13
N ALA A 104 35.77 -1.36 -24.15
CA ALA A 104 35.73 -2.28 -25.29
C ALA A 104 35.15 -1.58 -26.54
N VAL A 105 34.05 -0.83 -26.38
CA VAL A 105 33.46 -0.03 -27.46
C VAL A 105 34.45 1.02 -27.97
N ALA A 106 35.10 1.77 -27.07
CA ALA A 106 36.10 2.77 -27.45
C ALA A 106 37.27 2.14 -28.23
N TYR A 107 37.75 0.97 -27.80
CA TYR A 107 38.80 0.25 -28.51
C TYR A 107 38.36 -0.17 -29.92
N ILE A 108 37.15 -0.71 -30.06
CA ILE A 108 36.58 -1.08 -31.37
C ILE A 108 36.47 0.16 -32.28
N GLU A 109 35.96 1.28 -31.76
CA GLU A 109 35.85 2.53 -32.53
C GLU A 109 37.21 3.01 -33.04
N THR A 110 38.24 2.99 -32.19
CA THR A 110 39.61 3.38 -32.60
C THR A 110 40.18 2.44 -33.65
N THR A 111 39.96 1.13 -33.49
CA THR A 111 40.41 0.11 -34.44
C THR A 111 39.75 0.27 -35.81
N VAL A 112 38.43 0.47 -35.83
CA VAL A 112 37.66 0.68 -37.06
C VAL A 112 38.08 1.96 -37.78
N LYS A 113 38.33 3.06 -37.05
CA LYS A 113 38.89 4.29 -37.63
C LYS A 113 40.26 4.06 -38.25
N GLY A 114 41.14 3.32 -37.58
CA GLY A 114 42.45 2.95 -38.11
C GLY A 114 42.37 2.18 -39.44
N TYR A 115 41.48 1.18 -39.52
CA TYR A 115 41.24 0.47 -40.78
C TYR A 115 40.71 1.40 -41.87
N ALA A 116 39.73 2.25 -41.56
CA ALA A 116 39.16 3.20 -42.52
C ALA A 116 40.22 4.15 -43.11
N ASP A 117 41.16 4.62 -42.28
CA ASP A 117 42.25 5.48 -42.76
C ASP A 117 43.27 4.72 -43.62
N MET A 118 43.59 3.46 -43.27
CA MET A 118 44.42 2.60 -44.14
C MET A 118 43.76 2.34 -45.50
N TYR A 119 42.44 2.12 -45.56
CA TYR A 119 41.73 1.95 -46.84
C TYR A 119 41.85 3.19 -47.73
N LYS A 120 41.74 4.41 -47.16
CA LYS A 120 41.94 5.65 -47.92
C LYS A 120 43.37 5.77 -48.45
N ILE A 121 44.37 5.49 -47.61
CA ILE A 121 45.79 5.54 -48.00
C ILE A 121 46.08 4.54 -49.12
N ASN A 122 45.57 3.31 -49.01
CA ASN A 122 45.75 2.29 -50.04
C ASN A 122 45.09 2.70 -51.36
N ASN A 123 43.89 3.28 -51.31
CA ASN A 123 43.22 3.82 -52.50
C ASN A 123 44.05 4.93 -53.18
N ASP A 124 44.61 5.86 -52.40
CA ASP A 124 45.48 6.92 -52.92
C ASP A 124 46.78 6.37 -53.51
N ASN A 125 47.37 5.36 -52.89
CA ASN A 125 48.55 4.68 -53.39
C ASN A 125 48.26 3.92 -54.68
N MET A 126 47.12 3.25 -54.79
CA MET A 126 46.66 2.59 -56.02
C MET A 126 46.53 3.59 -57.17
N LYS A 127 45.89 4.74 -56.95
CA LYS A 127 45.79 5.82 -57.96
C LYS A 127 47.16 6.37 -58.38
N LYS A 128 48.13 6.46 -57.46
CA LYS A 128 49.50 6.88 -57.78
C LYS A 128 50.24 5.83 -58.59
N LEU A 129 50.06 4.54 -58.27
CA LEU A 129 50.66 3.42 -59.00
C LEU A 129 50.09 3.33 -60.41
N GLU A 130 48.77 3.41 -60.57
CA GLU A 130 48.07 3.45 -61.85
C GLU A 130 48.66 4.52 -62.78
N LYS A 131 48.73 5.78 -62.30
CA LYS A 131 49.36 6.89 -63.05
C LYS A 131 50.83 6.65 -63.42
N ARG A 132 51.58 5.91 -62.59
CA ARG A 132 52.99 5.58 -62.90
C ARG A 132 53.07 4.49 -63.96
N THR A 133 52.22 3.48 -63.87
CA THR A 133 52.12 2.38 -64.85
C THR A 133 51.74 2.92 -66.22
N GLU A 134 50.70 3.76 -66.32
CA GLU A 134 50.29 4.42 -67.57
C GLU A 134 51.45 5.17 -68.24
N LYS A 135 52.21 5.94 -67.45
CA LYS A 135 53.39 6.67 -67.96
C LYS A 135 54.48 5.74 -68.50
N LEU A 136 54.71 4.60 -67.85
CA LEU A 136 55.71 3.63 -68.26
C LEU A 136 55.28 2.90 -69.55
N GLU A 137 54.02 2.47 -69.63
CA GLU A 137 53.43 1.82 -70.80
C GLU A 137 53.49 2.73 -72.03
N GLN A 138 53.09 4.00 -71.88
CA GLN A 138 53.21 5.01 -72.93
C GLN A 138 54.66 5.17 -73.41
N LYS A 139 55.63 5.24 -72.49
CA LYS A 139 57.05 5.38 -72.84
C LYS A 139 57.60 4.14 -73.55
N ALA A 140 57.15 2.96 -73.16
CA ALA A 140 57.56 1.68 -73.77
C ALA A 140 56.80 1.34 -75.06
N LYS A 141 55.75 2.11 -75.41
CA LYS A 141 54.82 1.81 -76.51
C LYS A 141 54.16 0.43 -76.38
N ILE A 142 53.85 0.06 -75.13
CA ILE A 142 53.12 -1.16 -74.81
C ILE A 142 51.64 -0.81 -74.68
N GLU A 143 50.78 -1.59 -75.32
CA GLU A 143 49.34 -1.48 -75.13
C GLU A 143 48.94 -2.33 -73.91
N PRO A 144 48.31 -1.75 -72.87
CA PRO A 144 47.95 -2.49 -71.67
C PRO A 144 46.93 -3.58 -71.95
N SER A 145 47.11 -4.72 -71.28
CA SER A 145 46.13 -5.81 -71.34
C SER A 145 44.79 -5.36 -70.75
N PRO A 146 43.64 -5.65 -71.38
CA PRO A 146 42.32 -5.28 -70.89
C PRO A 146 42.02 -5.73 -69.44
N GLU A 147 42.61 -6.86 -69.02
CA GLU A 147 42.45 -7.40 -67.67
C GLU A 147 43.19 -6.60 -66.58
N LEU A 148 44.18 -5.79 -67.00
CA LEU A 148 44.97 -4.94 -66.11
C LEU A 148 44.47 -3.50 -66.09
N ILE A 149 43.45 -3.18 -66.90
CA ILE A 149 42.74 -1.90 -66.83
C ILE A 149 41.88 -1.94 -65.56
N LEU A 150 42.31 -1.22 -64.53
CA LEU A 150 41.54 -1.06 -63.32
C LEU A 150 40.22 -0.33 -63.65
N VAL A 151 39.10 -1.04 -63.57
CA VAL A 151 37.78 -0.42 -63.67
C VAL A 151 37.62 0.42 -62.40
N GLY A 152 37.62 1.75 -62.55
CA GLY A 152 37.50 2.66 -61.42
C GLY A 152 36.29 2.31 -60.56
N VAL A 153 36.52 1.91 -59.31
CA VAL A 153 35.46 1.86 -58.31
C VAL A 153 35.20 3.31 -57.91
N GLN A 154 34.07 3.85 -58.36
CA GLN A 154 33.57 5.18 -57.94
C GLN A 154 33.33 5.24 -56.44
#